data_AF-A0A7C0VPP5-F1
#
_entry.id   AF-A0A7C0VPP5-F1
#
_cell.length_a   1.000
_cell.length_b   1.000
_cell.length_c   1.000
_cell.angle_alpha   90.00
_cell.angle_beta   90.00
_cell.angle_gamma   90.00
#
_symmetry.space_group_name_H-M   'P 1'
#
loop_
_entity.id
_entity.type
_entity.pdbx_description
1 polymer ?
#
loop_
_entity_poly.entity_id
_entity_poly.type
_entity_poly.pdbx_seq_one_letter_code
_entity_poly.pdbx_strand_id
1 'polypeptide(L)' 'MTGKVFLNGELVGTHENPEGLVREIRAGRRRGTIDMQLNVSVQGRDVLINTD' A
#
# COMPACT_ATOMS: atom_id res chain seq x y z
N MET A 1 10.60 -12.44 6.24
CA MET A 1 9.28 -12.43 6.92
C MET A 1 8.36 -11.49 6.15
N THR A 2 7.19 -11.92 5.70
CA THR A 2 6.26 -11.09 4.91
C THR A 2 5.50 -10.09 5.80
N GLY A 3 5.05 -8.99 5.23
CA GLY A 3 4.10 -8.05 5.85
C GLY A 3 2.69 -8.25 5.31
N LYS A 4 1.65 -7.94 6.08
CA LYS A 4 0.25 -8.03 5.61
C LYS A 4 -0.12 -6.80 4.79
N VAL A 5 -1.03 -6.95 3.85
CA VAL A 5 -1.56 -5.86 3.05
C VAL A 5 -3.05 -5.75 3.32
N PHE A 6 -3.47 -4.56 3.77
CA PHE A 6 -4.86 -4.25 4.06
C PHE A 6 -5.39 -3.19 3.09
N LEU A 7 -6.60 -3.40 2.59
CA LEU A 7 -7.35 -2.45 1.77
C LEU A 7 -8.63 -2.10 2.51
N ASN A 8 -8.82 -0.82 2.89
CA ASN A 8 -9.97 -0.35 3.68
C ASN A 8 -10.21 -1.20 4.94
N GLY A 9 -9.13 -1.64 5.58
CA GLY A 9 -9.16 -2.49 6.78
C GLY A 9 -9.28 -3.99 6.52
N GLU A 10 -9.56 -4.43 5.29
CA GLU A 10 -9.65 -5.86 4.93
C GLU A 10 -8.28 -6.42 4.54
N LEU A 11 -7.91 -7.58 5.09
CA LEU A 11 -6.67 -8.28 4.71
C LEU A 11 -6.83 -8.86 3.30
N VAL A 12 -6.08 -8.32 2.34
CA VAL A 12 -6.12 -8.77 0.93
C VAL A 12 -4.92 -9.63 0.54
N GLY A 13 -3.85 -9.65 1.35
CA GLY A 13 -2.70 -10.50 1.07
C GLY A 13 -1.47 -10.20 1.92
N THR A 14 -0.31 -10.63 1.44
CA THR A 14 0.98 -10.39 2.08
C THR A 14 2.03 -9.98 1.03
N HIS A 15 3.08 -9.29 1.47
CA HIS A 15 4.17 -8.84 0.61
C HIS A 15 5.53 -9.02 1.29
N GLU A 16 6.54 -9.49 0.56
CA GLU A 16 7.89 -9.69 1.12
C GLU A 16 8.59 -8.37 1.44
N ASN A 17 8.30 -7.32 0.66
CA ASN A 17 8.88 -5.99 0.78
C ASN A 17 7.79 -4.90 0.92
N PRO A 18 7.24 -4.67 2.14
CA PRO A 18 6.20 -3.68 2.39
C PRO A 18 6.57 -2.25 1.97
N GLU A 19 7.80 -1.82 2.28
CA GLU A 19 8.28 -0.49 1.90
C GLU A 19 8.37 -0.31 0.38
N GLY A 20 8.84 -1.36 -0.32
CA GLY A 20 8.89 -1.39 -1.79
C GLY A 20 7.50 -1.19 -2.39
N LEU A 21 6.51 -1.95 -1.92
CA LEU A 21 5.12 -1.83 -2.38
C LEU A 21 4.58 -0.41 -2.20
N VAL A 22 4.81 0.21 -1.05
CA VAL A 22 4.38 1.60 -0.81
C VAL A 22 5.09 2.60 -1.72
N ARG A 23 6.40 2.43 -1.98
CA ARG A 23 7.14 3.29 -2.92
C ARG A 23 6.58 3.18 -4.34
N GLU A 24 6.24 1.97 -4.79
CA GLU A 24 5.64 1.72 -6.10
C GLU A 24 4.26 2.34 -6.23
N ILE A 25 3.39 2.18 -5.23
CA ILE A 25 2.06 2.81 -5.22
C ILE A 25 2.20 4.34 -5.27
N ARG A 26 3.10 4.91 -4.46
CA ARG A 26 3.39 6.37 -4.48
C ARG A 26 3.91 6.83 -5.84
N ALA A 27 4.73 6.03 -6.52
CA ALA A 27 5.19 6.32 -7.86
C ALA A 27 4.05 6.24 -8.88
N GLY A 28 3.15 5.27 -8.75
CA GLY A 28 1.92 5.16 -9.55
C GLY A 28 1.04 6.41 -9.44
N ARG A 29 0.84 6.93 -8.21
CA ARG A 29 0.12 8.19 -7.98
C ARG A 29 0.77 9.37 -8.69
N ARG A 30 2.10 9.49 -8.63
CA ARG A 30 2.84 10.55 -9.35
C ARG A 30 2.75 10.44 -10.87
N ARG A 31 2.61 9.23 -11.41
CA ARG A 31 2.41 8.99 -12.86
C ARG A 31 0.94 9.12 -13.29
N GLY A 32 0.00 9.26 -12.36
CA GLY A 32 -1.43 9.26 -12.64
C GLY A 32 -2.00 7.87 -12.96
N THR A 33 -1.26 6.79 -12.74
CA THR A 33 -1.76 5.41 -12.97
C THR A 33 -2.55 4.87 -11.76
N ILE A 34 -2.48 5.56 -10.63
CA ILE A 34 -3.24 5.30 -9.41
C ILE A 34 -3.80 6.65 -8.97
N ASP A 35 -5.03 6.68 -8.48
CA ASP A 35 -5.66 7.92 -8.01
C ASP A 35 -4.81 8.60 -6.92
N MET A 36 -4.64 9.92 -7.01
CA MET A 36 -3.92 10.72 -6.03
C MET A 36 -4.60 10.70 -4.65
N GLN A 37 -5.92 10.50 -4.59
CA GLN A 37 -6.72 10.45 -3.36
C GLN A 37 -6.43 9.19 -2.53
N LEU A 38 -5.98 8.09 -3.17
CA LEU A 38 -5.62 6.87 -2.48
C LEU A 38 -4.51 7.15 -1.44
N ASN A 39 -4.77 6.79 -0.19
CA ASN A 39 -3.79 6.87 0.88
C ASN A 39 -3.06 5.54 1.06
N VAL A 40 -1.75 5.60 1.32
CA VAL A 40 -0.93 4.41 1.56
C VAL A 40 0.17 4.67 2.60
N SER A 41 0.25 3.79 3.58
CA SER A 41 1.23 3.83 4.66
C SER A 41 1.78 2.45 5.01
N VAL A 42 2.90 2.44 5.74
CA VAL A 42 3.45 1.24 6.38
C VAL A 42 3.39 1.44 7.89
N GLN A 43 2.90 0.45 8.62
CA GLN A 43 2.93 0.39 10.08
C GLN A 43 3.60 -0.92 10.51
N GLY A 44 4.83 -0.83 11.04
CA GLY A 44 5.65 -2.02 11.28
C GLY A 44 6.02 -2.70 9.96
N ARG A 45 5.42 -3.87 9.69
CA ARG A 45 5.53 -4.55 8.39
C ARG A 45 4.23 -4.51 7.58
N ASP A 46 3.14 -4.01 8.15
CA ASP A 46 1.85 -4.05 7.49
C ASP A 46 1.66 -2.83 6.59
N VAL A 47 1.11 -3.06 5.40
CA VAL A 47 0.77 -2.03 4.42
C VAL A 47 -0.71 -1.74 4.56
N LEU A 48 -1.05 -0.47 4.75
CA LEU A 48 -2.42 0.00 4.84
C LEU A 48 -2.72 0.85 3.61
N ILE A 49 -3.75 0.48 2.87
CA ILE A 49 -4.25 1.18 1.68
C ILE A 49 -5.69 1.59 1.95
N ASN A 50 -6.00 2.87 1.77
CA ASN A 50 -7.37 3.38 1.85
C ASN A 50 -7.74 4.12 0.57
N THR A 51 -8.98 3.96 0.13
CA THR A 51 -9.51 4.50 -1.14
C THR A 51 -10.75 5.37 -0.95
N ASP A 52 -11.04 5.76 0.28
CA ASP A 52 -12.17 6.60 0.67
C ASP A 52 -11.94 8.10 0.41
#